data_AF-A0A943E4H2-F1
#
_entry.id   AF-A0A943E4H2-F1
#
_cell.length_a   1.000
_cell.length_b   1.000
_cell.length_c   1.000
_cell.angle_alpha   90.00
_cell.angle_beta   90.00
_cell.angle_gamma   90.00
#
_symmetry.space_group_name_H-M   'P 1'
#
loop_
_entity.id
_entity.type
_entity.pdbx_description
1 polymer ?
#
loop_
_entity_poly.entity_id
_entity_poly.type
_entity_poly.pdbx_seq_one_letter_code
_entity_poly.pdbx_strand_id
1 'polypeptide(L)' 'MDRSEIFDKIAEVAADVLGVDVAEISEETTFDDLDANSLERLQLVTAIEDEFNLEIDDETLLSLNSVADAVDAIEAAKEA' A
#
# COMPACT_ATOMS: atom_id res chain seq x y z
N MET A 1 15.94 -2.97 -2.21
CA MET A 1 14.98 -2.43 -1.25
C MET A 1 14.26 -3.63 -0.74
N ASP A 2 14.42 -3.91 0.54
CA ASP A 2 13.92 -5.13 1.16
C ASP A 2 12.42 -4.99 1.45
N ARG A 3 11.67 -6.11 1.52
CA ARG A 3 10.23 -6.13 1.88
C ARG A 3 9.89 -5.24 3.07
N SER A 4 10.75 -5.25 4.10
CA SER A 4 10.60 -4.42 5.30
C SER A 4 10.66 -2.93 5.00
N GLU A 5 11.55 -2.49 4.10
CA GLU A 5 11.65 -1.09 3.70
C GLU A 5 10.45 -0.65 2.85
N ILE A 6 9.92 -1.57 2.04
CA ILE A 6 8.70 -1.35 1.26
C ILE A 6 7.52 -1.18 2.21
N PHE A 7 7.36 -2.10 3.18
CA PHE A 7 6.32 -2.01 4.19
C PHE A 7 6.39 -0.72 5.01
N ASP A 8 7.56 -0.35 5.53
CA ASP A 8 7.71 0.90 6.30
C ASP A 8 7.24 2.13 5.51
N LYS A 9 7.65 2.24 4.24
CA LYS A 9 7.21 3.33 3.36
C LYS A 9 5.71 3.28 3.06
N ILE A 10 5.17 2.10 2.72
CA ILE A 10 3.74 1.95 2.44
C ILE A 10 2.92 2.28 3.69
N ALA A 11 3.37 1.84 4.86
CA ALA A 11 2.73 2.14 6.13
C ALA A 11 2.77 3.63 6.45
N GLU A 12 3.90 4.33 6.25
CA GLU A 12 3.96 5.78 6.41
C GLU A 12 2.99 6.51 5.47
N VAL A 13 2.99 6.15 4.18
CA VAL A 13 2.09 6.77 3.19
C VAL A 13 0.63 6.44 3.52
N ALA A 14 0.33 5.22 3.93
CA ALA A 14 -1.00 4.81 4.35
C ALA A 14 -1.46 5.54 5.61
N ALA A 15 -0.59 5.70 6.59
CA ALA A 15 -0.88 6.47 7.79
C ALA A 15 -1.21 7.94 7.45
N ASP A 16 -0.47 8.57 6.54
CA ASP A 16 -0.71 9.95 6.12
C ASP A 16 -2.00 10.11 5.29
N VAL A 17 -2.23 9.19 4.34
CA VAL A 17 -3.41 9.21 3.45
C VAL A 17 -4.70 8.85 4.20
N LEU A 18 -4.66 7.82 5.05
CA LEU A 18 -5.82 7.32 5.80
C LEU A 18 -6.01 8.04 7.14
N GLY A 19 -5.01 8.78 7.60
CA GLY A 19 -5.04 9.44 8.91
C GLY A 19 -5.03 8.46 10.08
N VAL A 20 -4.41 7.29 9.91
CA VAL A 20 -4.25 6.25 10.94
C VAL A 20 -2.81 6.20 11.45
N ASP A 21 -2.56 5.54 12.57
CA ASP A 21 -1.20 5.39 13.10
C ASP A 21 -0.48 4.22 12.41
N VAL A 22 0.80 4.39 12.03
CA VAL A 22 1.63 3.29 11.49
C VAL A 22 1.66 2.08 12.42
N ALA A 23 1.54 2.31 13.74
CA ALA A 23 1.49 1.26 14.73
C ALA A 23 0.22 0.39 14.67
N GLU A 24 -0.87 0.90 14.06
CA GLU A 24 -2.11 0.15 13.83
C GLU A 24 -2.09 -0.62 12.51
N ILE A 25 -1.13 -0.30 11.63
CA ILE A 25 -0.93 -0.97 10.35
C ILE A 25 -0.06 -2.21 10.57
N SER A 26 -0.61 -3.38 10.28
CA SER A 26 0.09 -4.66 10.27
C SER A 26 -0.09 -5.35 8.93
N GLU A 27 0.77 -6.32 8.63
CA GLU A 27 0.65 -7.14 7.41
C GLU A 27 -0.71 -7.87 7.33
N GLU A 28 -1.29 -8.21 8.48
CA GLU A 28 -2.60 -8.85 8.59
C GLU A 28 -3.78 -7.86 8.50
N THR A 29 -3.52 -6.56 8.67
CA THR A 29 -4.55 -5.52 8.63
C THR A 29 -5.02 -5.33 7.19
N THR A 30 -6.34 -5.30 7.00
CA THR A 30 -6.94 -5.01 5.70
C THR A 30 -7.19 -3.53 5.54
N PHE A 31 -7.19 -3.05 4.30
CA PHE A 31 -7.59 -1.67 4.02
C PHE A 31 -9.03 -1.40 4.49
N ASP A 32 -9.90 -2.42 4.46
CA ASP A 32 -11.26 -2.33 5.00
C ASP A 32 -11.27 -2.16 6.53
N ASP A 33 -10.34 -2.80 7.26
CA ASP A 33 -10.19 -2.65 8.72
C ASP A 33 -9.68 -1.26 9.12
N LEU A 34 -8.89 -0.63 8.23
CA LEU A 34 -8.45 0.77 8.35
C LEU A 34 -9.51 1.79 7.90
N ASP A 35 -10.74 1.34 7.63
CA ASP A 35 -11.84 2.16 7.09
C ASP A 35 -11.48 2.86 5.76
N ALA A 36 -10.51 2.32 5.01
CA ALA A 36 -10.04 2.88 3.76
C ALA A 36 -11.06 2.64 2.63
N ASN A 37 -11.68 3.72 2.19
CA ASN A 37 -12.61 3.70 1.07
C ASN A 37 -11.87 3.48 -0.28
N SER A 38 -12.60 3.12 -1.34
CA SER A 38 -11.98 2.89 -2.66
C SER A 38 -11.27 4.11 -3.25
N LEU A 39 -11.63 5.35 -2.89
CA LEU A 39 -10.87 6.55 -3.30
C LEU A 39 -9.56 6.65 -2.52
N GLU A 40 -9.58 6.41 -1.21
CA GLU A 40 -8.40 6.41 -0.35
C GLU A 40 -7.39 5.34 -0.80
N ARG A 41 -7.87 4.14 -1.14
CA ARG A 41 -7.02 3.08 -1.73
C ARG A 41 -6.40 3.50 -3.06
N LEU A 42 -7.17 4.18 -3.92
CA LEU A 42 -6.65 4.72 -5.19
C LEU A 42 -5.58 5.79 -4.94
N GLN A 43 -5.83 6.72 -4.01
CA GLN A 43 -4.87 7.77 -3.65
C GLN A 43 -3.61 7.19 -3.02
N LEU A 44 -3.75 6.17 -2.18
CA LEU A 44 -2.65 5.44 -1.57
C LEU A 44 -1.74 4.86 -2.64
N VAL A 45 -2.30 4.08 -3.57
CA VAL A 45 -1.49 3.48 -4.62
C VAL A 45 -0.85 4.55 -5.50
N THR A 46 -1.59 5.58 -5.93
CA THR A 46 -0.99 6.66 -6.71
C THR A 46 0.16 7.36 -5.98
N ALA A 47 0.05 7.56 -4.67
CA ALA A 47 1.13 8.14 -3.87
C ALA A 47 2.35 7.21 -3.78
N ILE A 48 2.12 5.90 -3.65
CA ILE A 48 3.18 4.89 -3.64
C ILE A 48 3.82 4.77 -5.04
N GLU A 49 3.04 4.76 -6.11
CA GLU A 49 3.51 4.75 -7.50
C GLU A 49 4.46 5.91 -7.78
N ASP A 50 4.10 7.13 -7.35
CA ASP A 50 4.94 8.32 -7.49
C ASP A 50 6.21 8.24 -6.61
N GLU A 51 6.07 7.84 -5.34
CA GLU A 51 7.17 7.71 -4.38
C GLU A 51 8.20 6.65 -4.78
N PHE A 52 7.76 5.56 -5.38
CA PHE A 52 8.63 4.47 -5.83
C PHE A 52 8.93 4.51 -7.33
N ASN A 53 8.35 5.48 -8.04
CA ASN A 53 8.43 5.67 -9.49
C ASN A 53 8.08 4.38 -10.27
N LEU A 54 7.01 3.70 -9.84
CA LEU A 54 6.49 2.44 -10.42
C LEU A 54 5.06 2.61 -10.92
N GLU A 55 4.57 1.63 -11.68
CA GLU A 55 3.20 1.62 -12.23
C GLU A 55 2.57 0.28 -11.85
N ILE A 56 1.41 0.32 -11.16
CA ILE A 56 0.65 -0.85 -10.73
C ILE A 56 -0.59 -0.96 -11.62
N ASP A 57 -0.76 -2.12 -12.25
CA ASP A 57 -1.97 -2.40 -13.02
C ASP A 57 -3.25 -2.33 -12.16
N ASP A 58 -4.32 -1.79 -12.74
CA ASP A 58 -5.66 -1.70 -12.12
C ASP A 58 -6.14 -3.06 -11.57
N GLU A 59 -5.81 -4.18 -12.20
CA GLU A 59 -6.18 -5.52 -11.71
C GLU A 59 -5.50 -5.88 -10.38
N THR A 60 -4.22 -5.53 -10.25
CA THR A 60 -3.47 -5.71 -9.01
C THR A 60 -4.05 -4.80 -7.93
N LEU A 61 -4.31 -3.54 -8.29
CA LEU A 61 -4.94 -2.52 -7.46
C LEU A 61 -6.30 -2.96 -6.88
N LEU A 62 -7.15 -3.52 -7.74
CA LEU A 62 -8.46 -4.06 -7.35
C LEU A 62 -8.36 -5.32 -6.49
N SER A 63 -7.24 -6.03 -6.58
CA SER A 63 -6.95 -7.22 -5.78
C SER A 63 -6.28 -6.91 -4.44
N LEU A 64 -5.84 -5.66 -4.21
CA LEU A 64 -5.27 -5.21 -2.94
C LEU A 64 -6.36 -5.16 -1.86
N ASN A 65 -6.32 -6.15 -0.96
CA ASN A 65 -7.22 -6.24 0.18
C ASN A 65 -6.49 -5.97 1.50
N SER A 66 -5.25 -6.44 1.62
CA SER A 66 -4.40 -6.26 2.81
C SER A 66 -3.16 -5.41 2.54
N VAL A 67 -2.58 -4.88 3.61
CA VAL A 67 -1.29 -4.18 3.54
C VAL A 67 -0.21 -5.12 3.02
N ALA A 68 -0.26 -6.41 3.41
CA ALA A 68 0.63 -7.43 2.86
C ALA A 68 0.50 -7.58 1.34
N ASP A 69 -0.72 -7.58 0.80
CA ASP A 69 -0.94 -7.62 -0.66
C ASP A 69 -0.31 -6.41 -1.35
N ALA A 70 -0.43 -5.22 -0.74
CA ALA A 70 0.17 -4.01 -1.31
C ALA A 70 1.69 -4.07 -1.33
N VAL A 71 2.31 -4.59 -0.25
CA VAL A 71 3.76 -4.81 -0.20
C VAL A 71 4.20 -5.80 -1.26
N ASP A 72 3.53 -6.94 -1.37
CA ASP A 72 3.84 -7.98 -2.37
C ASP A 72 3.69 -7.45 -3.81
N ALA A 73 2.64 -6.67 -4.07
CA ALA A 73 2.42 -6.04 -5.37
C ALA A 73 3.54 -5.07 -5.75
N ILE A 74 3.99 -4.26 -4.80
CA ILE A 74 5.08 -3.29 -5.00
C ILE A 74 6.42 -4.00 -5.19
N GLU A 75 6.68 -5.05 -4.39
CA GLU A 75 7.88 -5.88 -4.53
C GLU A 75 7.92 -6.52 -5.93
N ALA A 76 6.82 -7.13 -6.37
CA ALA A 76 6.71 -7.73 -7.69
C ALA A 76 6.86 -6.72 -8.83
N ALA A 77 6.25 -5.53 -8.72
CA ALA A 77 6.35 -4.47 -9.72
C ALA A 77 7.75 -3.87 -9.80
N LYS A 78 8.50 -3.84 -8.69
CA LYS A 78 9.86 -3.30 -8.64
C LYS A 78 10.93 -4.28 -9.15
N GLU A 79 10.66 -5.58 -9.06
CA GLU A 79 11.54 -6.62 -9.62
C GLU A 79 11.27 -6.92 -11.11
N ALA A 80 10.19 -6.39 -11.68
CA ALA A 80 9.83 -6.51 -13.10
C ALA A 80 10.58 -5.51 -13.99
#